data_AF-A0A354CW58-F1
#
_entry.id   AF-A0A354CW58-F1
#
_cell.length_a   1.000
_cell.length_b   1.000
_cell.length_c   1.000
_cell.angle_alpha   90.00
_cell.angle_beta   90.00
_cell.angle_gamma   90.00
#
_symmetry.space_group_name_H-M   'P 1'
#
loop_
_entity.id
_entity.type
_entity.pdbx_description
1 polymer ?
#
loop_
_entity_poly.entity_id
_entity_poly.type
_entity_poly.pdbx_seq_one_letter_code
_entity_poly.pdbx_strand_id
1 'polypeptide(L)'
;MELLYKTCYGLTAFLGVVQGLFVLYKNPRSRVNVMWALMNFAIVAWSVHMVLILSDLPYDTLLLWARIGNGAAMFIPVFFAHFCLALLDKPLRQSRLAVAGYVIALGMSPFVFTPWFIPSVEPKFLFSAYPNPGVLYMAYTLHFFILVVYA
;
A
#
# COMPACT_ATOMS: atom_id res chain seq x y z
N MET A 1 -15.37 -19.58 0.83
CA MET A 1 -14.32 -18.79 0.14
C MET A 1 -14.10 -17.44 0.80
N GLU A 2 -15.12 -16.64 1.04
CA GLU A 2 -14.99 -15.32 1.71
C GLU A 2 -14.25 -15.36 3.06
N LEU A 3 -14.63 -16.30 3.94
CA LEU A 3 -13.96 -16.49 5.24
C LEU A 3 -12.45 -16.74 5.08
N LEU A 4 -12.07 -17.56 4.10
CA LEU A 4 -10.66 -17.85 3.82
C LEU A 4 -9.89 -16.58 3.46
N TYR A 5 -10.43 -15.75 2.54
CA TYR A 5 -9.79 -14.49 2.16
C TYR A 5 -9.69 -13.51 3.33
N LYS A 6 -10.77 -13.36 4.13
CA LYS A 6 -10.75 -12.54 5.35
C LYS A 6 -9.67 -13.01 6.32
N THR A 7 -9.53 -14.32 6.52
CA THR A 7 -8.48 -14.90 7.37
C THR A 7 -7.09 -14.62 6.80
N CYS A 8 -6.85 -14.81 5.50
CA CYS A 8 -5.55 -14.54 4.89
C CYS A 8 -5.15 -13.07 5.03
N TYR A 9 -6.02 -12.12 4.66
CA TYR A 9 -5.73 -10.69 4.79
C TYR A 9 -5.66 -10.24 6.24
N GLY A 10 -6.47 -10.81 7.14
CA GLY A 10 -6.38 -10.57 8.58
C GLY A 10 -5.04 -11.03 9.15
N LEU A 11 -4.55 -12.21 8.75
CA LEU A 11 -3.23 -12.71 9.14
C LEU A 11 -2.11 -11.84 8.57
N THR A 12 -2.20 -11.40 7.31
CA THR A 12 -1.23 -10.48 6.71
C THR A 12 -1.17 -9.16 7.48
N ALA A 13 -2.32 -8.59 7.86
CA ALA A 13 -2.36 -7.37 8.67
C ALA A 13 -1.75 -7.60 10.06
N PHE A 14 -2.12 -8.69 10.74
CA PHE A 14 -1.59 -9.02 12.07
C PHE A 14 -0.07 -9.20 12.03
N LEU A 15 0.43 -10.05 11.13
CA LEU A 15 1.86 -10.31 11.00
C LEU A 15 2.62 -9.05 10.57
N GLY A 16 2.04 -8.22 9.69
CA GLY A 16 2.64 -6.95 9.29
C GLY A 16 2.81 -5.97 10.46
N VAL A 17 1.80 -5.84 11.32
CA VAL A 17 1.89 -5.02 12.54
C VAL A 17 2.98 -5.57 13.46
N VAL A 18 2.97 -6.88 13.73
CA VAL A 18 3.96 -7.52 14.62
C VAL A 18 5.37 -7.32 14.10
N GLN A 19 5.62 -7.56 12.80
CA GLN A 19 6.93 -7.40 12.20
C GLN A 19 7.38 -5.94 12.20
N GLY A 20 6.51 -5.00 11.81
CA GLY A 20 6.82 -3.58 11.79
C GLY A 20 7.18 -3.04 13.17
N LEU A 21 6.39 -3.39 14.20
CA LEU A 21 6.67 -2.99 15.58
C LEU A 21 7.93 -3.69 16.13
N PHE A 22 8.12 -4.97 15.83
CA PHE A 22 9.29 -5.73 16.29
C PHE A 22 10.61 -5.13 15.79
N VAL A 23 10.72 -4.79 14.50
CA VAL A 23 11.96 -4.22 13.96
C VAL A 23 12.23 -2.82 14.50
N LEU A 24 11.20 -2.00 14.72
CA LEU A 24 11.33 -0.68 15.33
C LEU A 24 11.76 -0.78 16.80
N TYR A 25 11.20 -1.75 17.54
CA TYR A 25 11.62 -2.02 18.91
C TYR A 25 13.09 -2.44 18.97
N LYS A 26 13.56 -3.28 18.04
CA LYS A 26 14.95 -3.75 18.01
C LYS A 26 15.96 -2.66 17.70
N ASN A 27 15.69 -1.80 16.71
CA ASN A 27 16.55 -0.67 16.39
C ASN A 27 15.79 0.40 15.58
N PRO A 28 15.21 1.42 16.24
CA PRO A 28 14.40 2.43 15.56
C PRO A 28 15.24 3.44 14.76
N ARG A 29 16.57 3.44 14.91
CA ARG A 29 17.48 4.32 14.16
C ARG A 29 18.05 3.67 12.90
N SER A 30 17.89 2.35 12.76
CA SER A 30 18.31 1.62 11.56
C SER A 30 17.41 2.01 10.38
N ARG A 31 18.02 2.55 9.31
CA ARG A 31 17.30 2.87 8.07
C ARG A 31 16.56 1.65 7.51
N VAL A 32 17.18 0.47 7.59
CA VAL A 32 16.59 -0.80 7.16
C VAL A 32 15.33 -1.09 7.96
N ASN A 33 15.37 -0.97 9.29
CA ASN A 33 14.24 -1.28 10.16
C ASN A 33 13.10 -0.28 9.96
N VAL A 34 13.41 1.01 9.82
CA VAL A 34 12.39 2.04 9.57
C VAL A 34 11.71 1.80 8.23
N MET A 35 12.45 1.55 7.15
CA MET A 35 11.85 1.30 5.84
C MET A 35 11.04 0.00 5.81
N TRP A 36 11.54 -1.05 6.47
CA TRP A 36 10.80 -2.31 6.63
C TRP A 36 9.47 -2.08 7.38
N ALA A 37 9.50 -1.29 8.46
CA ALA A 37 8.30 -0.99 9.23
C ALA A 37 7.29 -0.15 8.45
N LEU A 38 7.74 0.90 7.74
CA LEU A 38 6.87 1.71 6.87
C LEU A 38 6.22 0.87 5.77
N MET A 39 6.98 -0.01 5.13
CA MET A 39 6.45 -0.96 4.15
C MET A 39 5.39 -1.87 4.77
N ASN A 40 5.67 -2.44 5.95
CA ASN A 40 4.70 -3.27 6.66
C ASN A 40 3.43 -2.50 7.02
N PHE A 41 3.52 -1.27 7.51
CA PHE A 41 2.33 -0.48 7.82
C PHE A 41 1.50 -0.11 6.57
N ALA A 42 2.15 0.12 5.43
CA ALA A 42 1.45 0.29 4.16
C ALA A 42 0.72 -0.99 3.73
N ILE A 43 1.38 -2.15 3.85
CA ILE A 43 0.77 -3.48 3.60
C ILE A 43 -0.40 -3.73 4.55
N VAL A 44 -0.27 -3.37 5.83
CA VAL A 44 -1.34 -3.50 6.83
C VAL A 44 -2.56 -2.68 6.40
N ALA A 45 -2.38 -1.40 6.06
CA ALA A 45 -3.50 -0.55 5.63
C ALA A 45 -4.19 -1.09 4.37
N TRP A 46 -3.42 -1.57 3.39
CA TRP A 46 -3.97 -2.24 2.21
C TRP A 46 -4.71 -3.54 2.55
N SER A 47 -4.15 -4.37 3.42
CA SER A 47 -4.73 -5.65 3.81
C SER A 47 -6.00 -5.49 4.64
N VAL A 48 -6.05 -4.48 5.53
CA VAL A 48 -7.26 -4.11 6.27
C VAL A 48 -8.37 -3.71 5.31
N HIS A 49 -8.07 -2.87 4.31
CA HIS A 49 -9.04 -2.55 3.25
C HIS A 49 -9.60 -3.81 2.57
N MET A 50 -8.75 -4.80 2.25
CA MET A 50 -9.19 -6.05 1.63
C MET A 50 -10.15 -6.87 2.52
N VAL A 51 -9.97 -6.86 3.84
CA VAL A 51 -10.94 -7.47 4.78
C VAL A 51 -12.27 -6.70 4.79
N LEU A 52 -12.21 -5.37 4.75
CA LEU A 52 -13.39 -4.51 4.82
C LEU A 52 -14.27 -4.61 3.57
N ILE A 53 -13.70 -4.74 2.37
CA ILE A 53 -14.47 -4.93 1.13
C ILE A 53 -15.06 -6.33 0.93
N LEU A 54 -14.80 -7.24 1.86
CA LEU A 54 -15.48 -8.52 1.96
C LEU A 54 -16.56 -8.49 3.05
N SER A 55 -16.69 -7.38 3.78
CA SER A 55 -17.66 -7.23 4.87
C SER A 55 -18.92 -6.54 4.38
N ASP A 56 -20.01 -6.74 5.12
CA ASP A 56 -21.28 -6.08 4.87
C ASP A 56 -21.26 -4.70 5.53
N LEU A 57 -20.80 -3.69 4.78
CA LEU A 57 -20.64 -2.31 5.24
C LEU A 57 -21.35 -1.34 4.29
N PRO A 58 -21.73 -0.14 4.76
CA PRO A 58 -22.29 0.88 3.90
C PRO A 58 -21.36 1.25 2.75
N TYR A 59 -21.93 1.57 1.58
CA TYR A 59 -21.19 1.91 0.36
C TYR A 59 -20.11 2.99 0.59
N ASP A 60 -20.46 4.08 1.28
CA ASP A 60 -19.52 5.19 1.53
C ASP A 60 -18.31 4.76 2.37
N THR A 61 -18.53 3.85 3.33
CA THR A 61 -17.47 3.23 4.13
C THR A 61 -16.56 2.38 3.25
N LEU A 62 -17.14 1.55 2.38
CA LEU A 62 -16.38 0.70 1.46
C LEU A 62 -15.55 1.55 0.48
N LEU A 63 -16.12 2.62 -0.07
CA LEU A 63 -15.42 3.53 -0.97
C LEU A 63 -14.28 4.28 -0.27
N LEU A 64 -14.51 4.77 0.95
CA LEU A 64 -13.48 5.41 1.77
C LEU A 64 -12.30 4.46 2.01
N TRP A 65 -12.57 3.23 2.46
CA TRP A 65 -11.53 2.25 2.72
C TRP A 65 -10.83 1.78 1.44
N ALA A 66 -11.54 1.72 0.31
CA ALA A 66 -10.90 1.48 -0.99
C ALA A 66 -9.89 2.57 -1.36
N ARG A 67 -10.24 3.83 -1.14
CA ARG A 67 -9.33 4.97 -1.33
C ARG A 67 -8.13 4.88 -0.39
N ILE A 68 -8.36 4.68 0.91
CA ILE A 68 -7.27 4.54 1.91
C ILE A 68 -6.34 3.38 1.56
N GLY A 69 -6.89 2.19 1.29
CA GLY A 69 -6.12 0.98 1.02
C GLY A 69 -5.27 1.09 -0.25
N ASN A 70 -5.82 1.63 -1.33
CA ASN A 70 -5.07 1.84 -2.56
C ASN A 70 -4.07 3.01 -2.45
N GLY A 71 -4.40 4.05 -1.68
CA GLY A 71 -3.46 5.10 -1.32
C GLY A 71 -2.26 4.56 -0.54
N ALA A 72 -2.49 3.66 0.42
CA ALA A 72 -1.40 2.97 1.12
C ALA A 72 -0.60 2.06 0.18
N ALA A 73 -1.28 1.34 -0.72
CA ALA A 73 -0.62 0.46 -1.69
C ALA A 73 0.34 1.19 -2.63
N MET A 74 0.09 2.47 -2.91
CA MET A 74 0.98 3.35 -3.65
C MET A 74 2.36 3.49 -3.02
N PHE A 75 2.45 3.48 -1.69
CA PHE A 75 3.70 3.63 -0.97
C PHE A 75 4.46 2.32 -0.76
N ILE A 76 3.82 1.15 -0.91
CA ILE A 76 4.48 -0.16 -0.76
C ILE A 76 5.73 -0.28 -1.65
N PRO A 77 5.66 -0.09 -3.00
CA PRO A 77 6.83 -0.23 -3.85
C PRO A 77 7.90 0.85 -3.59
N VAL A 78 7.49 2.04 -3.16
CA VAL A 78 8.40 3.14 -2.79
C VAL A 78 9.21 2.77 -1.55
N PHE A 79 8.54 2.28 -0.51
CA PHE A 79 9.19 1.83 0.72
C PHE A 79 10.03 0.59 0.50
N PHE A 80 9.60 -0.34 -0.36
CA PHE A 80 10.40 -1.51 -0.73
C PHE A 80 11.68 -1.12 -1.48
N ALA A 81 11.60 -0.25 -2.49
CA ALA A 81 12.79 0.23 -3.20
C ALA A 81 13.77 0.95 -2.25
N HIS A 82 13.26 1.78 -1.32
CA HIS A 82 14.10 2.43 -0.32
C HIS A 82 14.66 1.43 0.71
N PHE A 83 13.90 0.39 1.07
CA PHE A 83 14.40 -0.70 1.88
C PHE A 83 15.57 -1.43 1.21
N CYS A 84 15.47 -1.78 -0.08
CA CYS A 84 16.58 -2.40 -0.82
C CYS A 84 17.83 -1.50 -0.82
N LEU A 85 17.67 -0.19 -1.03
CA LEU A 85 18.79 0.76 -0.93
C LEU A 85 19.41 0.79 0.46
N ALA A 86 18.57 0.83 1.51
CA ALA A 86 19.05 0.81 2.89
C ALA A 86 19.79 -0.50 3.22
N LEU A 87 19.32 -1.63 2.70
CA LEU A 87 19.96 -2.95 2.87
C LEU A 87 21.34 -3.00 2.20
N LEU A 88 21.49 -2.32 1.06
CA LEU A 88 22.76 -2.19 0.33
C LEU A 88 23.64 -1.03 0.83
N ASP A 89 23.26 -0.38 1.94
CA ASP A 89 23.89 0.83 2.48
C ASP A 89 24.01 1.99 1.47
N LYS A 90 23.13 2.03 0.47
CA LYS A 90 23.08 3.11 -0.53
C LYS A 90 22.13 4.21 -0.05
N PRO A 91 22.54 5.49 -0.09
CA PRO A 91 21.65 6.59 0.24
C PRO A 91 20.59 6.80 -0.85
N LEU A 92 19.36 7.13 -0.45
CA LEU A 92 18.22 7.37 -1.37
C LEU A 92 18.56 8.30 -2.53
N ARG A 93 19.32 9.38 -2.26
CA ARG A 93 19.72 10.39 -3.26
C ARG A 93 20.51 9.84 -4.45
N GLN A 94 21.13 8.66 -4.32
CA GLN A 94 21.84 8.02 -5.44
C GLN A 94 20.90 7.30 -6.41
N SER A 95 19.68 6.98 -5.98
CA SER A 95 18.67 6.38 -6.84
C SER A 95 17.66 7.43 -7.29
N ARG A 96 17.87 7.96 -8.51
CA ARG A 96 16.91 8.87 -9.14
C ARG A 96 15.51 8.25 -9.24
N LEU A 97 15.44 6.94 -9.47
CA LEU A 97 14.16 6.24 -9.63
C LEU A 97 13.42 6.09 -8.29
N ALA A 98 14.12 5.78 -7.19
CA ALA A 98 13.49 5.75 -5.87
C ALA A 98 13.05 7.14 -5.40
N VAL A 99 13.85 8.19 -5.66
CA VAL A 99 13.47 9.58 -5.38
C VAL A 99 12.23 9.98 -6.21
N ALA A 100 12.24 9.70 -7.52
CA ALA A 100 11.08 9.94 -8.38
C ALA A 100 9.85 9.17 -7.87
N GLY A 101 10.06 7.97 -7.34
CA GLY A 101 9.01 7.17 -6.74
C GLY A 101 8.30 7.89 -5.58
N TYR A 102 9.07 8.47 -4.65
CA TYR A 102 8.51 9.32 -3.59
C TYR A 102 7.79 10.54 -4.14
N VAL A 103 8.37 11.24 -5.12
CA VAL A 103 7.75 12.45 -5.71
C VAL A 103 6.41 12.12 -6.35
N ILE A 104 6.33 11.03 -7.11
CA ILE A 104 5.09 10.58 -7.76
C ILE A 104 4.06 10.18 -6.69
N ALA A 105 4.43 9.33 -5.73
CA ALA A 105 3.49 8.88 -4.69
C ALA A 105 2.97 10.05 -3.83
N LEU A 106 3.84 10.96 -3.41
CA LEU A 106 3.45 12.15 -2.67
C LEU A 106 2.61 13.11 -3.54
N GLY A 107 2.97 13.32 -4.79
CA GLY A 107 2.21 14.16 -5.72
C GLY A 107 0.82 13.59 -6.05
N MET A 108 0.67 12.26 -6.03
CA MET A 108 -0.62 11.59 -6.25
C MET A 108 -1.47 11.51 -4.97
N SER A 109 -0.86 11.58 -3.80
CA SER A 109 -1.55 11.42 -2.50
C SER A 109 -2.75 12.36 -2.27
N PRO A 110 -2.76 13.64 -2.71
CA PRO A 110 -3.94 14.50 -2.56
C PRO A 110 -5.14 14.02 -3.37
N PHE A 111 -4.90 13.26 -4.45
CA PHE A 111 -5.95 12.78 -5.34
C PHE A 111 -6.53 11.43 -4.90
N VAL A 112 -5.96 10.77 -3.88
CA VAL A 112 -6.42 9.46 -3.39
C VAL A 112 -7.89 9.48 -2.99
N PHE A 113 -8.36 10.59 -2.41
CA PHE A 113 -9.76 10.74 -1.98
C PHE A 113 -10.69 11.26 -3.08
N THR A 114 -10.21 11.40 -4.32
CA THR A 114 -10.97 11.97 -5.43
C THR A 114 -11.46 10.87 -6.39
N PRO A 115 -12.50 11.15 -7.20
CA PRO A 115 -12.93 10.25 -8.27
C PRO A 115 -11.87 10.01 -9.34
N TRP A 116 -10.83 10.85 -9.44
CA TRP A 116 -9.74 10.64 -10.38
C TRP A 116 -8.88 9.42 -10.04
N PHE A 117 -8.84 9.02 -8.78
CA PHE A 117 -8.11 7.82 -8.35
C PHE A 117 -9.04 6.60 -8.24
N ILE A 118 -10.09 6.68 -7.43
CA ILE A 118 -11.12 5.63 -7.31
C ILE A 118 -12.51 6.31 -7.32
N PRO A 119 -13.23 6.28 -8.46
CA PRO A 119 -14.57 6.86 -8.58
C PRO A 119 -15.66 6.09 -7.85
N SER A 120 -15.65 4.75 -7.92
CA SER A 120 -16.67 3.89 -7.34
C SER A 120 -16.12 2.54 -6.91
N VAL A 121 -16.91 1.81 -6.14
CA VAL A 121 -16.69 0.40 -5.79
C VAL A 121 -17.90 -0.41 -6.22
N GLU A 122 -17.69 -1.61 -6.76
CA GLU A 122 -18.79 -2.45 -7.26
C GLU A 122 -18.53 -3.93 -6.93
N PRO A 123 -19.57 -4.75 -6.77
CA PRO A 123 -19.39 -6.18 -6.60
C PRO A 123 -18.67 -6.79 -7.80
N LYS A 124 -17.54 -7.47 -7.55
CA LYS A 124 -16.79 -8.20 -8.59
C LYS A 124 -16.33 -9.54 -8.05
N PHE A 125 -16.73 -10.61 -8.73
CA PHE A 125 -16.43 -11.98 -8.32
C PHE A 125 -16.83 -12.26 -6.87
N LEU A 126 -15.83 -12.43 -5.98
CA LEU A 126 -16.01 -12.72 -4.55
C LEU A 126 -15.96 -11.48 -3.66
N PHE A 127 -15.68 -10.30 -4.23
CA PHE A 127 -15.56 -9.04 -3.49
C PHE A 127 -16.87 -8.27 -3.58
N SER A 128 -17.45 -7.90 -2.44
CA SER A 128 -18.71 -7.15 -2.40
C SER A 128 -18.55 -5.70 -2.88
N ALA A 129 -17.35 -5.13 -2.75
CA ALA A 129 -17.06 -3.76 -3.18
C ALA A 129 -15.62 -3.60 -3.68
N TYR A 130 -15.35 -4.09 -4.89
CA TYR A 130 -14.03 -3.95 -5.51
C TYR A 130 -13.87 -2.57 -6.16
N PRO A 131 -12.72 -1.88 -6.00
CA PRO A 131 -12.50 -0.57 -6.57
C PRO A 131 -12.51 -0.57 -8.10
N ASN A 132 -13.19 0.42 -8.67
CA ASN A 132 -13.04 0.78 -10.08
C ASN A 132 -11.86 1.74 -10.24
N PRO A 133 -10.97 1.53 -11.21
CA PRO A 133 -9.83 2.40 -11.42
C PRO A 133 -10.25 3.72 -12.09
N GLY A 134 -9.87 4.85 -11.51
CA GLY A 134 -9.93 6.15 -12.15
C GLY A 134 -8.76 6.42 -13.10
N VAL A 135 -8.75 7.58 -13.75
CA VAL A 135 -7.71 7.97 -14.73
C VAL A 135 -6.31 7.97 -14.11
N LEU A 136 -6.17 8.47 -12.88
CA LEU A 136 -4.89 8.49 -12.16
C LEU A 136 -4.46 7.11 -11.65
N TYR A 137 -5.38 6.13 -11.59
CA TYR A 137 -5.04 4.78 -11.16
C TYR A 137 -4.04 4.12 -12.12
N MET A 138 -4.14 4.40 -13.42
CA MET A 138 -3.18 3.89 -14.42
C MET A 138 -1.75 4.39 -14.15
N ALA A 139 -1.59 5.66 -13.79
CA ALA A 139 -0.30 6.23 -13.44
C ALA A 139 0.28 5.54 -12.19
N TYR A 140 -0.56 5.24 -11.19
CA TYR A 140 -0.19 4.45 -10.02
C TYR A 140 0.27 3.04 -10.41
N THR A 141 -0.49 2.35 -11.27
CA THR A 141 -0.14 0.99 -11.71
C THR A 141 1.19 0.95 -12.46
N LEU A 142 1.44 1.90 -13.37
CA LEU A 142 2.73 2.01 -14.06
C LEU A 142 3.87 2.27 -13.08
N HIS A 143 3.67 3.22 -12.17
CA HIS A 143 4.63 3.54 -11.11
C HIS A 143 4.97 2.31 -10.25
N PHE A 144 3.98 1.51 -9.88
CA PHE A 144 4.17 0.26 -9.16
C PHE A 144 5.08 -0.71 -9.93
N PHE A 145 4.76 -1.00 -11.20
CA PHE A 145 5.56 -1.94 -11.99
C PHE A 145 6.99 -1.45 -12.22
N ILE A 146 7.18 -0.16 -12.48
CA ILE A 146 8.51 0.43 -12.66
C ILE A 146 9.39 0.21 -11.42
N LEU A 147 8.85 0.48 -10.22
CA LEU A 147 9.60 0.32 -8.98
C LEU A 147 9.84 -1.13 -8.59
N VAL A 148 8.87 -2.02 -8.82
CA VAL A 148 9.01 -3.45 -8.53
C VAL A 148 10.02 -4.13 -9.46
N VAL A 149 10.07 -3.76 -10.74
CA VAL A 149 11.08 -4.28 -11.67
C VAL A 149 12.47 -3.74 -11.38
N TYR A 150 12.55 -2.52 -10.84
CA TYR A 150 13.81 -1.89 -10.49
C TYR A 150 14.46 -2.45 -9.23
N ALA A 151 13.65 -2.73 -8.19
CA ALA A 151 14.10 -3.05 -6.84
C ALA A 151 14.51 -4.51 -6.67
#